data_AF-A0A930F8N0-F1
#
_entry.id   AF-A0A930F8N0-F1
#
_cell.length_a   1.000
_cell.length_b   1.000
_cell.length_c   1.000
_cell.angle_alpha   90.00
_cell.angle_beta   90.00
_cell.angle_gamma   90.00
#
_symmetry.space_group_name_H-M   'P 1'
#
loop_
_entity.id
_entity.type
_entity.pdbx_description
1 polymer ?
#
loop_
_entity_poly.entity_id
_entity_poly.type
_entity_poly.pdbx_seq_one_letter_code
_entity_poly.pdbx_strand_id
1 'polypeptide(L)'
;NDTTYSWYCHQSASLKRKMRQYLWKHGYRKHSFVDDVIDYSLDSNADMVIIPMSDWIHAGSQARLNMPGSVGAPNWMWRMKDLRAFAKRIKQIKLDLLRANRINHD
;
A
#
# COMPACT_ATOMS: atom_id res chain seq x y z
N ASN A 1 11.76 -1.72 -0.39
CA ASN A 1 11.05 -2.06 0.86
C ASN A 1 10.31 -3.37 0.68
N ASP A 2 9.94 -4.02 1.79
CA ASP A 2 8.91 -5.05 1.76
C ASP A 2 7.53 -4.42 1.43
N THR A 3 6.49 -5.22 1.19
CA THR A 3 5.13 -4.68 1.02
C THR A 3 4.66 -4.02 2.31
N THR A 4 3.80 -2.99 2.23
CA THR A 4 3.29 -2.32 3.44
C THR A 4 2.58 -3.31 4.36
N TYR A 5 1.83 -4.26 3.79
CA TYR A 5 1.16 -5.31 4.54
C TYR A 5 2.15 -6.16 5.33
N SER A 6 3.15 -6.74 4.65
CA SER A 6 4.07 -7.66 5.31
C SER A 6 4.98 -6.93 6.28
N TRP A 7 5.50 -5.77 5.89
CA TRP A 7 6.26 -4.91 6.78
C TRP A 7 5.47 -4.60 8.05
N TYR A 8 4.21 -4.18 7.93
CA TYR A 8 3.36 -3.89 9.07
C TYR A 8 3.15 -5.12 9.95
N CYS A 9 2.87 -6.29 9.37
CA CYS A 9 2.68 -7.54 10.10
C CYS A 9 3.92 -7.96 10.92
N HIS A 10 5.13 -7.63 10.47
CA HIS A 10 6.37 -7.94 11.20
C HIS A 10 6.73 -6.92 12.30
N GLN A 11 6.00 -5.81 12.42
CA GLN A 11 6.25 -4.84 13.48
C GLN A 11 5.77 -5.32 14.86
N SER A 12 6.41 -4.81 15.92
CA SER A 12 6.00 -5.06 17.30
C SER A 12 4.59 -4.54 17.58
N ALA A 13 3.89 -5.14 18.55
CA ALA A 13 2.54 -4.72 18.92
C ALA A 13 2.48 -3.25 19.38
N SER A 14 3.53 -2.79 20.07
CA SER A 14 3.64 -1.39 20.52
C SER A 14 3.75 -0.43 19.35
N LEU A 15 4.55 -0.76 18.33
CA LEU A 15 4.73 0.07 17.14
C LEU A 15 3.46 0.08 16.28
N LYS A 16 2.84 -1.08 16.05
CA LYS A 16 1.54 -1.20 15.36
C LYS A 16 0.48 -0.30 15.98
N ARG A 17 0.36 -0.33 17.32
CA ARG A 17 -0.58 0.52 18.07
C ARG A 17 -0.28 2.01 17.86
N LYS A 18 0.99 2.43 17.96
CA LYS A 18 1.39 3.82 17.73
C LYS A 18 1.06 4.29 16.31
N MET A 19 1.34 3.47 15.29
CA MET A 19 1.05 3.81 13.89
C MET A 19 -0.45 3.95 13.62
N ARG A 20 -1.27 3.01 14.12
CA ARG A 20 -2.73 3.14 14.00
C ARG A 20 -3.26 4.38 14.72
N GLN A 21 -2.81 4.64 15.95
CA GLN A 21 -3.21 5.84 16.68
C GLN A 21 -2.84 7.13 15.94
N TYR A 22 -1.66 7.16 15.30
CA TYR A 22 -1.24 8.28 14.48
C TYR A 22 -2.21 8.50 13.30
N LEU A 23 -2.46 7.48 12.49
CA LEU A 23 -3.38 7.56 11.34
C LEU A 23 -4.81 7.93 11.79
N TRP A 24 -5.30 7.33 12.87
CA TRP A 24 -6.64 7.58 13.41
C TRP A 24 -6.83 9.01 13.93
N LYS A 25 -5.77 9.61 14.47
CA LYS A 25 -5.77 11.02 14.91
C LYS A 25 -5.86 11.97 13.71
N HIS A 26 -5.39 11.55 12.54
CA HIS A 26 -5.44 12.32 11.29
C HIS A 26 -6.63 11.94 10.40
N GLY A 27 -7.60 11.17 10.91
CA GLY A 27 -8.85 10.87 10.22
C GLY A 27 -8.86 9.58 9.39
N TYR A 28 -7.73 8.91 9.21
CA TYR A 28 -7.65 7.63 8.49
C TYR A 28 -8.03 6.49 9.43
N ARG A 29 -9.19 5.84 9.22
CA ARG A 29 -9.74 4.81 10.13
C ARG A 29 -10.33 3.60 9.40
N LYS A 30 -9.81 3.27 8.22
CA LYS A 30 -10.19 2.07 7.48
C LYS A 30 -9.82 0.81 8.28
N HIS A 31 -10.51 -0.30 8.01
CA HIS A 31 -10.19 -1.58 8.67
C HIS A 31 -8.78 -2.09 8.31
N SER A 32 -8.28 -1.74 7.13
CA SER A 32 -6.95 -2.09 6.64
C SER A 32 -5.95 -0.97 6.92
N PHE A 33 -4.87 -1.30 7.62
CA PHE A 33 -3.74 -0.38 7.80
C PHE A 33 -3.11 0.05 6.47
N VAL A 34 -3.08 -0.85 5.49
CA VAL A 34 -2.52 -0.53 4.16
C VAL A 34 -3.38 0.51 3.46
N ASP A 35 -4.71 0.41 3.56
CA ASP A 35 -5.59 1.41 2.94
C ASP A 35 -5.50 2.76 3.65
N ASP A 36 -5.32 2.79 4.98
CA ASP A 36 -5.05 4.04 5.71
C ASP A 36 -3.75 4.70 5.23
N VAL A 37 -2.69 3.92 5.00
CA VAL A 37 -1.41 4.44 4.49
C VAL A 37 -1.53 4.93 3.05
N ILE A 38 -2.32 4.24 2.21
CA ILE A 38 -2.61 4.69 0.84
C ILE A 38 -3.34 6.03 0.88
N ASP A 39 -4.43 6.15 1.66
CA ASP A 39 -5.16 7.42 1.78
C ASP A 39 -4.28 8.55 2.29
N TYR A 40 -3.49 8.29 3.33
CA TYR A 40 -2.53 9.26 3.87
C TYR A 40 -1.52 9.73 2.81
N SER A 41 -1.04 8.80 1.97
CA SER A 41 -0.11 9.11 0.90
C SER A 41 -0.77 9.95 -0.20
N LEU A 42 -1.99 9.56 -0.61
CA LEU A 42 -2.77 10.27 -1.64
C LEU A 42 -3.14 11.69 -1.21
N ASP A 43 -3.39 11.91 0.09
CA ASP A 43 -3.75 13.22 0.66
C ASP A 43 -2.55 14.13 0.94
N SER A 44 -1.32 13.66 0.67
CA SER A 44 -0.13 14.49 0.81
C SER A 44 -0.14 15.67 -0.18
N ASN A 45 0.61 16.73 0.13
CA ASN A 45 0.83 17.86 -0.79
C ASN A 45 1.86 17.55 -1.89
N ALA A 46 2.31 16.31 -2.04
CA ALA A 46 3.26 15.94 -3.07
C ALA A 46 2.61 16.03 -4.46
N ASP A 47 3.33 16.54 -5.46
CA ASP A 47 2.84 16.60 -6.85
C ASP A 47 2.53 15.21 -7.41
N MET A 48 3.33 14.21 -7.02
CA MET A 48 3.19 12.82 -7.45
C MET A 48 3.21 11.86 -6.27
N VAL A 49 2.27 10.91 -6.28
CA VAL A 49 2.20 9.80 -5.32
C VAL A 49 2.25 8.49 -6.09
N ILE A 50 3.26 7.66 -5.80
CA ILE A 50 3.44 6.35 -6.44
C ILE A 50 3.18 5.26 -5.41
N ILE A 51 2.16 4.44 -5.66
CA ILE A 51 1.81 3.30 -4.82
C ILE A 51 2.19 2.00 -5.57
N PRO A 52 3.04 1.13 -5.01
CA PRO A 52 3.36 -0.16 -5.60
C PRO A 52 2.13 -1.03 -5.82
N MET A 53 2.10 -1.77 -6.93
CA MET A 53 0.98 -2.69 -7.24
C MET A 53 0.71 -3.69 -6.12
N SER A 54 1.76 -4.15 -5.41
CA SER A 54 1.64 -5.04 -4.26
C SER A 54 0.77 -4.47 -3.15
N ASP A 55 0.81 -3.16 -2.92
CA ASP A 55 0.05 -2.50 -1.87
C ASP A 55 -1.40 -2.28 -2.32
N TRP A 56 -1.64 -1.95 -3.60
CA TRP A 56 -3.00 -1.89 -4.16
C TRP A 56 -3.78 -3.19 -4.04
N ILE A 57 -3.10 -4.34 -4.01
CA ILE A 57 -3.73 -5.66 -3.89
C ILE A 57 -3.53 -6.31 -2.51
N HIS A 58 -2.95 -5.60 -1.55
CA HIS A 58 -2.60 -6.11 -0.20
C HIS A 58 -1.77 -7.41 -0.23
N ALA A 59 -0.81 -7.52 -1.15
CA ALA A 59 0.07 -8.68 -1.23
C ALA A 59 1.06 -8.74 -0.04
N GLY A 60 1.42 -9.95 0.36
CA GLY A 60 2.42 -10.22 1.40
C GLY A 60 3.86 -10.20 0.88
N SER A 61 4.80 -10.69 1.70
CA SER A 61 6.24 -10.69 1.41
C SER A 61 6.63 -11.45 0.13
N GLN A 62 5.79 -12.37 -0.34
CA GLN A 62 5.99 -13.03 -1.64
C GLN A 62 5.97 -12.05 -2.82
N ALA A 63 5.43 -10.85 -2.62
CA ALA A 63 5.41 -9.76 -3.59
C ALA A 63 6.52 -8.73 -3.41
N ARG A 64 7.47 -8.96 -2.49
CA ARG A 64 8.64 -8.12 -2.34
C ARG A 64 9.52 -8.22 -3.60
N LEU A 65 9.71 -7.09 -4.27
CA LEU A 65 10.50 -7.04 -5.50
C LEU A 65 11.99 -7.26 -5.28
N ASN A 66 12.54 -6.72 -4.20
CA ASN A 66 13.98 -6.80 -3.94
C ASN A 66 14.30 -6.81 -2.43
N MET A 67 15.28 -7.64 -2.07
CA MET A 67 15.98 -7.62 -0.79
C MET A 67 17.43 -7.18 -1.03
N PRO A 68 17.78 -5.93 -0.67
CA PRO A 68 19.17 -5.47 -0.73
C PRO A 68 20.10 -6.39 0.05
N GLY A 69 21.28 -6.67 -0.49
CA GLY A 69 22.27 -7.57 0.12
C GLY A 69 22.10 -9.05 -0.20
N SER A 70 21.10 -9.45 -1.00
CA SER A 70 21.00 -10.79 -1.56
C SER A 70 21.11 -10.80 -3.09
N VAL A 71 21.66 -11.87 -3.65
CA VAL A 71 21.82 -12.07 -5.10
C VAL A 71 21.00 -13.28 -5.53
N GLY A 72 20.37 -13.19 -6.70
CA GLY A 72 19.57 -14.27 -7.27
C GLY A 72 18.13 -14.32 -6.75
N ALA A 73 17.47 -15.45 -6.96
CA ALA A 73 16.09 -15.66 -6.55
C ALA A 73 15.91 -15.42 -5.03
N PRO A 74 14.80 -14.78 -4.59
CA PRO A 74 13.63 -14.39 -5.39
C PRO A 74 13.65 -12.93 -5.89
N ASN A 75 14.79 -12.22 -5.87
CA ASN A 75 14.85 -10.82 -6.28
C ASN A 75 14.46 -10.65 -7.76
N TRP A 76 13.64 -9.64 -8.05
CA TRP A 76 13.16 -9.26 -9.39
C TRP A 76 12.29 -10.31 -10.09
N MET A 77 11.84 -11.34 -9.37
CA MET A 77 11.06 -12.45 -9.96
C MET A 77 9.56 -12.35 -9.69
N TRP A 78 9.12 -11.44 -8.82
CA TRP A 78 7.70 -11.32 -8.52
C TRP A 78 6.92 -10.82 -9.74
N ARG A 79 5.80 -11.50 -10.00
CA ARG A 79 4.79 -11.11 -10.98
C ARG A 79 3.40 -11.43 -10.45
N MET A 80 2.42 -10.62 -10.82
CA MET A 80 1.03 -11.01 -10.64
C MET A 80 0.70 -12.20 -11.55
N LYS A 81 -0.02 -13.20 -11.03
CA LYS A 81 -0.48 -14.35 -11.83
C LYS A 81 -1.49 -13.92 -12.90
N ASP A 82 -2.36 -12.98 -12.52
CA ASP A 82 -3.40 -12.38 -13.35
C ASP A 82 -3.89 -11.07 -12.70
N LEU A 83 -4.79 -10.34 -13.37
CA LEU A 83 -5.32 -9.06 -12.90
C LEU A 83 -6.54 -9.18 -11.97
N ARG A 84 -6.97 -10.39 -11.57
CA ARG A 84 -8.23 -10.55 -10.81
C ARG A 84 -8.19 -9.85 -9.45
N ALA A 85 -7.04 -9.91 -8.77
CA ALA A 85 -6.87 -9.22 -7.48
C ALA A 85 -6.99 -7.70 -7.63
N PHE A 86 -6.36 -7.14 -8.67
CA PHE A 86 -6.47 -5.72 -8.99
C PHE A 86 -7.90 -5.33 -9.42
N ALA A 87 -8.55 -6.15 -10.27
CA ALA A 87 -9.92 -5.90 -10.72
C ALA A 87 -10.93 -5.80 -9.57
N LYS A 88 -10.77 -6.62 -8.52
CA LYS A 88 -11.58 -6.53 -7.29
C LYS A 88 -11.43 -5.20 -6.55
N ARG A 89 -10.33 -4.48 -6.78
CA ARG A 89 -9.95 -3.23 -6.10
C ARG A 89 -10.24 -1.99 -6.93
N ILE A 90 -10.31 -2.08 -8.26
CA ILE A 90 -10.45 -0.92 -9.18
C ILE A 90 -11.54 0.07 -8.75
N LYS A 91 -12.72 -0.43 -8.36
CA LYS A 91 -13.82 0.46 -7.92
C LYS A 91 -13.40 1.32 -6.72
N GLN A 92 -12.81 0.69 -5.71
CA GLN A 92 -12.35 1.40 -4.51
C GLN A 92 -11.19 2.34 -4.83
N ILE A 93 -10.23 1.90 -5.65
CA ILE A 93 -9.10 2.72 -6.08
C ILE A 93 -9.57 4.00 -6.76
N LYS A 94 -10.55 3.90 -7.66
CA LYS A 94 -11.15 5.08 -8.32
C LYS A 94 -11.77 6.04 -7.29
N LEU A 95 -12.51 5.52 -6.31
CA LEU A 95 -13.11 6.34 -5.25
C LEU A 95 -12.05 7.03 -4.39
N ASP A 96 -10.98 6.32 -4.01
CA ASP A 96 -9.89 6.87 -3.20
C ASP A 96 -9.14 7.97 -3.95
N LEU A 97 -8.90 7.79 -5.27
CA LEU A 97 -8.27 8.80 -6.12
C LEU A 97 -9.17 10.03 -6.35
N LEU A 98 -10.48 9.83 -6.54
CA LEU A 98 -11.45 10.94 -6.68
C LEU A 98 -11.49 11.77 -5.39
N ARG A 99 -11.61 11.10 -4.23
CA ARG A 99 -11.61 11.73 -2.91
C ARG A 99 -10.35 12.57 -2.68
N ALA A 100 -9.19 12.07 -3.09
CA ALA A 100 -7.91 12.75 -2.94
C ALA A 100 -7.61 13.82 -4.01
N ASN A 101 -8.53 14.06 -4.95
CA ASN A 101 -8.30 14.93 -6.10
C ASN A 101 -7.06 14.55 -6.93
N ARG A 102 -6.88 13.25 -7.16
CA ARG A 102 -5.75 12.64 -7.89
C ARG A 102 -6.17 12.05 -9.24
N ILE A 103 -7.27 12.53 -9.82
CA ILE A 103 -7.75 12.16 -11.16
C ILE A 103 -7.78 13.42 -12.02
N ASN A 104 -7.23 13.32 -13.22
CA ASN A 104 -7.36 14.39 -14.21
C ASN A 104 -8.82 14.46 -14.68
N HIS A 105 -9.35 15.67 -14.78
CA HIS A 105 -10.73 15.94 -15.21
C HIS A 105 -10.84 16.15 -16.73
N ASP A 106 -9.92 15.59 -17.51
CA ASP A 106 -9.87 15.74 -18.97
C ASP A 106 -11.17 15.29 -19.66
#